data_AF-A0A438GIH0-F1
#
_entry.id   AF-A0A438GIH0-F1
#
_cell.length_a   1.000
_cell.length_b   1.000
_cell.length_c   1.000
_cell.angle_alpha   90.00
_cell.angle_beta   90.00
_cell.angle_gamma   90.00
#
_symmetry.space_group_name_H-M   'P 1'
#
loop_
_entity.id
_entity.type
_entity.pdbx_description
1 polymer ?
#
loop_
_entity_poly.entity_id
_entity_poly.type
_entity_poly.pdbx_seq_one_letter_code
_entity_poly.pdbx_strand_id
1 'polypeptide(L)'
;MFIKTKISYGIRDSVDQHDNVKALLKVIDEQFVTSDKALANALIMKFSSLRLTNVSGVREHIMQMRDIAAQLKTLENQAKKKKKGKIPPQGGIKKINKCFFYKKKGHMKKGCTKFQKWLEKKGYVKPKEANVK
;
A
#
# COMPACT_ATOMS: atom_id res chain seq x y z
N MET A 1 -18.02 -0.91 -11.54
CA MET A 1 -16.91 -0.06 -11.02
C MET A 1 -15.68 -0.18 -11.94
N PHE A 2 -15.12 0.94 -12.43
CA PHE A 2 -14.03 0.98 -13.42
C PHE A 2 -12.68 0.38 -12.94
N ILE A 3 -12.52 0.14 -11.64
CA ILE A 3 -11.26 -0.36 -11.08
C ILE A 3 -11.06 -1.85 -11.42
N LYS A 4 -12.12 -2.67 -11.33
CA LYS A 4 -12.05 -4.12 -11.62
C LYS A 4 -11.73 -4.42 -13.09
N THR A 5 -12.05 -3.53 -14.03
CA THR A 5 -11.79 -3.74 -15.47
C THR A 5 -10.33 -3.56 -15.86
N LYS A 6 -9.50 -2.95 -15.00
CA LYS A 6 -8.07 -2.78 -15.22
C LYS A 6 -7.21 -3.87 -14.57
N ILE A 7 -7.84 -4.80 -13.85
CA ILE A 7 -7.17 -5.94 -13.20
C ILE A 7 -7.18 -7.13 -14.15
N SER A 8 -6.07 -7.87 -14.21
CA SER A 8 -5.96 -9.09 -15.00
C SER A 8 -7.01 -10.13 -14.59
N TYR A 9 -7.56 -10.84 -15.58
CA TYR A 9 -8.68 -11.76 -15.41
C TYR A 9 -8.44 -12.80 -14.29
N GLY A 10 -7.25 -13.41 -14.26
CA GLY A 10 -6.91 -14.45 -13.28
C GLY A 10 -6.86 -13.99 -11.81
N ILE A 11 -6.88 -12.69 -11.55
CA ILE A 11 -6.85 -12.11 -10.20
C ILE A 11 -8.21 -11.48 -9.86
N ARG A 12 -9.03 -11.20 -10.87
CA ARG A 12 -10.26 -10.41 -10.75
C ARG A 12 -11.36 -11.13 -9.96
N ASP A 13 -11.38 -12.45 -10.05
CA ASP A 13 -12.37 -13.30 -9.37
C ASP A 13 -11.99 -13.59 -7.93
N SER A 14 -10.69 -13.58 -7.61
CA SER A 14 -10.18 -13.80 -6.25
C SER A 14 -10.24 -12.56 -5.36
N VAL A 15 -10.67 -11.40 -5.88
CA VAL A 15 -10.62 -10.12 -5.16
C VAL A 15 -12.03 -9.53 -5.00
N ASP A 16 -12.37 -9.20 -3.75
CA ASP A 16 -13.64 -8.58 -3.36
C ASP A 16 -13.83 -7.18 -3.97
N GLN A 17 -15.10 -6.73 -4.04
CA GLN A 17 -15.40 -5.38 -4.52
C GLN A 17 -14.97 -4.34 -3.48
N HIS A 18 -14.11 -3.39 -3.88
CA HIS A 18 -13.65 -2.30 -3.03
C HIS A 18 -13.83 -0.94 -3.71
N ASP A 19 -14.42 0.01 -2.98
CA ASP A 19 -14.68 1.37 -3.46
C ASP A 19 -13.42 2.25 -3.59
N ASN A 20 -12.33 1.84 -2.96
CA ASN A 20 -11.08 2.61 -2.89
C ASN A 20 -9.89 1.77 -3.40
N VAL A 21 -9.15 2.31 -4.37
CA VAL A 21 -7.93 1.69 -4.93
C VAL A 21 -6.92 1.33 -3.84
N LYS A 22 -6.75 2.18 -2.81
CA LYS A 22 -5.82 1.93 -1.70
C LYS A 22 -6.25 0.73 -0.85
N ALA A 23 -7.55 0.57 -0.61
CA ALA A 23 -8.07 -0.58 0.14
C ALA A 23 -7.88 -1.87 -0.67
N LEU A 24 -8.17 -1.81 -1.98
CA LEU A 24 -7.98 -2.92 -2.90
C LEU A 24 -6.53 -3.41 -2.98
N LEU A 25 -5.57 -2.48 -3.13
CA LEU A 25 -4.14 -2.84 -3.18
C LEU A 25 -3.66 -3.49 -1.87
N LYS A 26 -4.19 -3.06 -0.73
CA LYS A 26 -3.88 -3.65 0.58
C LYS A 26 -4.38 -5.08 0.67
N VAL A 27 -5.63 -5.33 0.25
CA VAL A 27 -6.23 -6.67 0.27
C VAL A 27 -5.51 -7.63 -0.68
N ILE A 28 -5.10 -7.14 -1.85
CA ILE A 28 -4.26 -7.90 -2.77
C ILE A 28 -2.94 -8.28 -2.10
N ASP A 29 -2.21 -7.33 -1.50
CA ASP A 29 -0.94 -7.62 -0.83
C ASP A 29 -1.11 -8.66 0.29
N GLU A 30 -2.16 -8.54 1.09
CA GLU A 30 -2.49 -9.50 2.16
C GLU A 30 -2.79 -10.91 1.60
N GLN A 31 -3.55 -11.04 0.52
CA GLN A 31 -3.80 -12.33 -0.13
C GLN A 31 -2.55 -12.98 -0.73
N PHE A 32 -1.66 -12.19 -1.33
CA PHE A 32 -0.40 -12.73 -1.84
C PHE A 32 0.49 -13.21 -0.68
N VAL A 33 0.46 -12.52 0.48
CA VAL A 33 1.17 -12.97 1.69
C VAL A 33 0.61 -14.29 2.23
N THR A 34 -0.72 -14.48 2.26
CA THR A 34 -1.31 -15.75 2.71
C THR A 34 -1.03 -16.88 1.74
N SER A 35 -1.08 -16.62 0.42
CA SER A 35 -0.74 -17.58 -0.63
C SER A 35 0.73 -18.02 -0.55
N ASP A 36 1.67 -17.08 -0.44
CA ASP A 36 3.11 -17.38 -0.31
C ASP A 36 3.38 -18.25 0.93
N LYS A 37 2.69 -17.97 2.04
CA LYS A 37 2.80 -18.75 3.29
C LYS A 37 2.25 -20.17 3.12
N ALA A 38 1.09 -20.33 2.47
CA ALA A 38 0.52 -21.63 2.19
C ALA A 38 1.43 -22.46 1.27
N LEU A 39 2.01 -21.84 0.25
CA LEU A 39 2.93 -22.47 -0.68
C LEU A 39 4.23 -22.90 0.02
N ALA A 40 4.79 -22.05 0.89
CA ALA A 40 5.96 -22.41 1.70
C ALA A 40 5.69 -23.62 2.60
N ASN A 41 4.54 -23.64 3.30
CA ASN A 41 4.14 -24.79 4.12
C ASN A 41 4.01 -26.07 3.28
N ALA A 42 3.39 -25.98 2.09
CA ALA A 42 3.25 -27.12 1.19
C ALA A 42 4.60 -27.67 0.71
N LEU A 43 5.54 -26.79 0.36
CA LEU A 43 6.91 -27.19 0.00
C LEU A 43 7.67 -27.82 1.15
N ILE A 44 7.54 -27.29 2.36
CA ILE A 44 8.15 -27.87 3.56
C ILE A 44 7.58 -29.28 3.82
N MET A 45 6.25 -29.45 3.73
CA MET A 45 5.63 -30.77 3.88
C MET A 45 6.14 -31.76 2.85
N LYS A 46 6.23 -31.35 1.57
CA LYS A 46 6.80 -32.18 0.50
C LYS A 46 8.27 -32.51 0.77
N PHE A 47 9.07 -31.54 1.22
CA PHE A 47 10.47 -31.75 1.56
C PHE A 47 10.65 -32.76 2.68
N SER A 48 9.86 -32.65 3.75
CA SER A 48 9.93 -33.55 4.91
C SER A 48 9.43 -34.97 4.60
N SER A 49 8.49 -35.12 3.68
CA SER A 49 7.97 -36.43 3.28
C SER A 49 8.80 -37.11 2.19
N LEU A 50 9.63 -36.36 1.47
CA LEU A 50 10.45 -36.90 0.38
C LEU A 50 11.56 -37.79 0.95
N ARG A 51 11.50 -39.09 0.66
CA ARG A 51 12.49 -40.09 1.09
C ARG A 51 13.00 -40.87 -0.11
N LEU A 52 14.29 -41.19 -0.11
CA LEU A 52 14.87 -42.12 -1.07
C LEU A 52 14.50 -43.55 -0.65
N THR A 53 13.64 -44.21 -1.44
CA THR A 53 13.15 -45.57 -1.15
C THR A 53 13.94 -46.67 -1.85
N ASN A 54 14.62 -46.36 -2.96
CA ASN A 54 15.39 -47.32 -3.73
C ASN A 54 16.60 -46.65 -4.42
N VAL A 55 17.68 -47.40 -4.61
CA VAL A 55 18.98 -46.89 -5.10
C VAL A 55 18.91 -46.43 -6.57
N SER A 56 17.98 -46.96 -7.36
CA SER A 56 17.82 -46.59 -8.78
C SER A 56 17.28 -45.17 -9.01
N GLY A 57 16.79 -44.48 -7.96
CA GLY A 57 16.17 -43.16 -8.04
C GLY A 57 17.02 -41.99 -7.51
N VAL A 58 18.30 -42.22 -7.18
CA VAL A 58 19.15 -41.22 -6.48
C VAL A 58 19.24 -39.89 -7.24
N ARG A 59 19.44 -39.93 -8.56
CA ARG A 59 19.53 -38.72 -9.39
C ARG A 59 18.25 -37.89 -9.34
N GLU A 60 17.10 -38.56 -9.43
CA GLU A 60 15.79 -37.91 -9.40
C GLU A 60 15.51 -37.30 -8.03
N HIS A 61 15.81 -38.05 -6.96
CA HIS A 61 15.68 -37.57 -5.59
C HIS A 61 16.55 -36.33 -5.33
N ILE A 62 17.80 -36.32 -5.80
CA ILE A 62 18.69 -35.14 -5.71
C ILE A 62 18.09 -33.95 -6.48
N MET A 63 17.54 -34.19 -7.66
CA MET A 63 16.94 -33.14 -8.47
C MET A 63 15.73 -32.52 -7.77
N GLN A 64 14.83 -33.35 -7.22
CA GLN A 64 13.65 -32.91 -6.48
C GLN A 64 14.01 -32.14 -5.21
N MET A 65 15.00 -32.63 -4.44
CA MET A 65 15.49 -31.94 -3.24
C MET A 65 16.06 -30.56 -3.57
N ARG A 66 16.85 -30.47 -4.65
CA ARG A 66 17.42 -29.20 -5.12
C ARG A 66 16.35 -28.24 -5.62
N ASP A 67 15.37 -28.74 -6.36
CA ASP A 67 14.27 -27.93 -6.87
C ASP A 67 13.43 -27.34 -5.72
N ILE A 68 13.03 -28.16 -4.75
CA ILE A 68 12.29 -27.67 -3.57
C ILE A 68 13.11 -26.64 -2.79
N ALA A 69 14.41 -26.87 -2.61
CA ALA A 69 15.29 -25.91 -1.95
C ALA A 69 15.40 -24.57 -2.73
N ALA A 70 15.46 -24.62 -4.06
CA ALA A 70 15.49 -23.43 -4.92
C ALA A 70 14.17 -22.66 -4.86
N GLN A 71 13.03 -23.35 -4.86
CA GLN A 71 11.70 -22.74 -4.70
C GLN A 71 11.58 -22.04 -3.34
N LEU A 72 11.98 -22.70 -2.25
CA LEU A 72 11.99 -22.12 -0.90
C LEU A 72 12.91 -20.88 -0.82
N LYS A 73 14.07 -20.92 -1.47
CA LYS A 73 14.99 -19.78 -1.52
C LYS A 73 14.39 -18.59 -2.26
N THR A 74 13.65 -18.86 -3.33
CA THR A 74 12.96 -17.83 -4.11
C THR A 74 11.89 -17.12 -3.27
N LEU A 75 11.09 -17.87 -2.50
CA LEU A 75 10.10 -17.31 -1.58
C LEU A 75 10.74 -16.45 -0.48
N GLU A 76 11.86 -16.91 0.09
CA GLU A 76 12.62 -16.15 1.10
C GLU A 76 13.05 -14.78 0.54
N ASN A 77 13.57 -14.77 -0.69
CA ASN A 77 14.02 -13.55 -1.36
C ASN A 77 12.86 -12.60 -1.71
N GLN A 78 11.70 -13.14 -2.13
CA GLN A 78 10.49 -12.36 -2.37
C GLN A 78 9.97 -11.70 -1.08
N ALA A 79 9.98 -12.42 0.05
CA ALA A 79 9.62 -11.88 1.36
C ALA A 79 10.59 -10.76 1.81
N LYS A 80 11.89 -10.88 1.53
CA LYS A 80 12.89 -9.83 1.80
C LYS A 80 12.68 -8.58 0.94
N LYS A 81 12.29 -8.73 -0.33
CA LYS A 81 11.97 -7.61 -1.23
C LYS A 81 10.71 -6.85 -0.77
N LYS A 82 9.65 -7.55 -0.34
CA LYS A 82 8.42 -6.93 0.20
C LYS A 82 8.70 -6.01 1.39
N LYS A 83 9.65 -6.34 2.27
CA LYS A 83 10.06 -5.47 3.39
C LYS A 83 10.78 -4.18 2.96
N LYS A 84 11.47 -4.18 1.81
CA LYS A 84 12.16 -3.00 1.25
C LYS A 84 11.25 -2.16 0.34
N GLY A 85 10.18 -2.74 -0.18
CA GLY A 85 9.19 -2.07 -1.04
C GLY A 85 8.10 -1.29 -0.31
N LYS A 86 8.32 -0.85 0.94
CA LYS A 86 7.47 0.20 1.51
C LYS A 86 7.69 1.43 0.65
N ILE A 87 6.73 1.66 -0.26
CA ILE A 87 6.58 2.94 -0.95
C ILE A 87 6.70 4.00 0.15
N PRO A 88 7.70 4.91 0.11
CA PRO A 88 7.75 6.00 1.06
C PRO A 88 6.36 6.65 1.05
N PRO A 89 5.77 6.95 2.22
CA PRO A 89 4.43 7.53 2.27
C PRO A 89 4.39 8.65 1.25
N GLN A 90 3.62 8.47 0.17
CA GLN A 90 3.60 9.40 -0.96
C GLN A 90 3.48 10.78 -0.34
N GLY A 91 4.56 11.57 -0.48
CA GLY A 91 4.74 12.84 0.21
C GLY A 91 3.43 13.58 0.10
N GLY A 92 2.84 13.88 1.26
CA GLY A 92 1.42 14.14 1.38
C GLY A 92 0.95 15.02 0.24
N ILE A 93 -0.17 14.63 -0.39
CA ILE A 93 -0.96 15.56 -1.20
C ILE A 93 -1.06 16.80 -0.31
N LYS A 94 -0.28 17.84 -0.61
CA LYS A 94 -0.36 19.11 0.09
C LYS A 94 -1.76 19.53 -0.26
N LYS A 95 -2.71 19.28 0.64
CA LYS A 95 -4.09 19.69 0.51
C LYS A 95 -3.97 21.19 0.41
N ILE A 96 -3.96 21.72 -0.82
CA ILE A 96 -3.74 23.14 -1.01
C ILE A 96 -4.96 23.77 -0.37
N ASN A 97 -4.77 24.33 0.83
CA ASN A 97 -5.85 24.85 1.63
C ASN A 97 -6.56 25.91 0.77
N LYS A 98 -7.81 25.60 0.42
CA LYS A 98 -8.68 26.43 -0.40
C LYS A 98 -9.45 27.33 0.55
N CYS A 99 -9.37 28.64 0.34
CA CYS A 99 -10.13 29.59 1.14
C CYS A 99 -11.63 29.33 0.93
N PHE A 100 -12.37 29.06 2.00
CA PHE A 100 -13.81 28.78 1.90
C PHE A 100 -14.60 29.98 1.36
N PHE A 101 -14.21 31.18 1.76
CA PHE A 101 -14.86 32.43 1.35
C PHE A 101 -14.56 32.81 -0.10
N TYR A 102 -13.32 32.57 -0.55
CA TYR A 102 -12.85 33.06 -1.84
C TYR A 102 -12.68 31.96 -2.90
N LYS A 103 -12.84 30.69 -2.53
CA LYS A 103 -12.66 29.48 -3.36
C LYS A 103 -11.31 29.39 -4.10
N LYS A 104 -10.35 30.29 -3.87
CA LYS A 104 -8.96 30.20 -4.38
C LYS A 104 -8.08 29.34 -3.49
N LYS A 105 -7.17 28.63 -4.15
CA LYS A 105 -6.13 27.81 -3.56
C LYS A 105 -4.99 28.71 -3.05
N GLY A 106 -4.44 28.43 -1.87
CA GLY A 106 -3.19 29.07 -1.40
C GLY A 106 -3.28 29.84 -0.07
N HIS A 107 -4.46 29.99 0.53
CA HIS A 107 -4.61 30.57 1.88
C HIS A 107 -5.90 30.10 2.56
N MET A 108 -5.95 30.13 3.89
CA MET A 108 -7.17 29.89 4.69
C MET A 108 -7.93 31.20 4.95
N LYS A 109 -9.19 31.12 5.40
CA LYS A 109 -10.06 32.28 5.68
C LYS A 109 -9.39 33.37 6.53
N LYS A 110 -8.57 32.96 7.52
CA LYS A 110 -7.81 33.88 8.40
C LYS A 110 -6.78 34.76 7.66
N GLY A 111 -6.20 34.28 6.56
CA GLY A 111 -5.24 35.03 5.73
C GLY A 111 -5.87 35.65 4.48
N CYS A 112 -7.20 35.70 4.40
CA CYS A 112 -7.90 36.25 3.23
C CYS A 112 -8.07 37.76 3.38
N THR A 113 -7.30 38.53 2.59
CA THR A 113 -7.35 40.01 2.60
C THR A 113 -8.74 40.57 2.32
N LYS A 114 -9.54 39.92 1.45
CA LYS A 114 -10.93 40.33 1.21
C LYS A 114 -11.84 40.09 2.43
N PHE A 115 -11.64 38.99 3.15
CA PHE A 115 -12.40 38.71 4.37
C PHE A 115 -12.07 39.73 5.46
N GLN A 116 -10.79 40.10 5.58
CA GLN A 116 -10.34 41.13 6.52
C GLN A 116 -10.95 42.51 6.20
N LYS A 117 -10.90 42.94 4.93
CA LYS A 117 -11.57 44.18 4.49
C LYS A 117 -13.09 44.15 4.69
N TRP A 118 -13.72 42.98 4.55
CA TRP A 118 -15.14 42.80 4.83
C TRP A 118 -15.47 42.92 6.32
N LEU A 119 -14.60 42.41 7.21
CA LEU A 119 -14.74 42.58 8.66
C LEU A 119 -14.58 44.05 9.09
N GLU A 120 -13.62 44.76 8.50
CA GLU A 120 -13.42 46.21 8.72
C GLU A 120 -14.69 46.99 8.33
N LYS A 121 -15.25 46.70 7.15
CA LYS A 121 -16.50 47.32 6.68
C LYS A 121 -17.72 46.99 7.55
N LYS A 122 -17.68 45.87 8.27
CA LYS A 122 -18.77 45.41 9.15
C LYS A 122 -18.57 45.78 10.62
N GLY A 123 -17.49 46.49 10.97
CA GLY A 123 -17.24 47.00 12.33
C GLY A 123 -16.76 45.94 13.33
N TYR A 124 -16.28 44.78 12.88
CA TYR A 124 -15.89 43.66 13.76
C TYR A 124 -14.41 43.67 14.18
N VAL A 125 -13.64 44.71 13.83
CA VAL A 125 -12.20 44.79 14.17
C VAL A 125 -12.04 45.55 15.48
N LYS A 126 -11.73 44.82 16.57
CA LYS A 126 -11.22 45.44 17.80
C LYS A 126 -9.81 46.01 17.54
N PRO A 127 -9.50 47.22 18.01
CA PRO A 127 -8.13 47.73 17.94
C PRO A 127 -7.21 46.81 18.74
N LYS A 128 -6.12 46.34 18.09
CA LYS A 128 -5.04 45.68 18.81
C LYS A 128 -4.28 46.77 19.57
N GLU A 129 -4.31 46.69 20.89
CA GLU A 129 -3.47 47.51 21.76
C GLU A 129 -2.01 47.35 21.31
N ALA A 130 -1.44 48.46 20.83
CA ALA A 130 -0.03 48.56 20.55
C ALA A 130 0.69 48.61 21.91
N ASN A 131 1.36 47.53 22.27
CA ASN A 131 2.29 47.54 23.40
C ASN A 131 3.49 48.40 22.97
N VAL A 132 3.48 49.65 23.42
CA VAL A 132 4.60 50.58 23.36
C VAL A 132 5.65 50.09 24.36
N LYS A 133 6.88 49.96 23.85
CA LYS A 133 8.17 49.68 24.51
C LYS A 133 8.21 49.76 26.04
#